data_AF-A0A6H1NVR5-F1
#
_entry.id   AF-A0A6H1NVR5-F1
#
_cell.length_a   1.000
_cell.length_b   1.000
_cell.length_c   1.000
_cell.angle_alpha   90.00
_cell.angle_beta   90.00
_cell.angle_gamma   90.00
#
_symmetry.space_group_name_H-M   'P 1'
#
loop_
_entity.id
_entity.type
_entity.pdbx_description
1 polymer ?
#
loop_
_entity_poly.entity_id
_entity_poly.type
_entity_poly.pdbx_seq_one_letter_code
_entity_poly.pdbx_strand_id
1 'polypeptide(L)'
;MTEQFDLETLKHIRNKLDYIYYIAKSNYNDNPELMDTIENLAQVSNMFTNIKIQELSKQVETPSPQGYILSKLSNSYSRMKEYEKQKETDFPTWKL
;
A
#
# COMPACT_ATOMS: atom_id res chain seq x y z
N MET A 1 -20.28 21.14 -5.46
CA MET A 1 -19.24 20.86 -6.48
C MET A 1 -18.29 19.85 -5.89
N THR A 2 -18.00 18.77 -6.61
CA THR A 2 -17.00 17.77 -6.19
C THR A 2 -15.62 18.37 -6.43
N GLU A 3 -14.78 18.42 -5.39
CA GLU A 3 -13.38 18.83 -5.53
C GLU A 3 -12.67 17.90 -6.53
N GLN A 4 -11.99 18.48 -7.51
CA GLN A 4 -11.19 17.73 -8.47
C GLN A 4 -9.73 17.75 -8.07
N PHE A 5 -9.03 16.64 -8.29
CA PHE A 5 -7.59 16.60 -8.12
C PHE A 5 -6.89 17.54 -9.11
N ASP A 6 -5.96 18.35 -8.63
CA ASP A 6 -5.00 19.07 -9.46
C ASP A 6 -3.63 18.36 -9.51
N LEU A 7 -2.85 18.68 -10.52
CA LEU A 7 -1.58 18.01 -10.81
C LEU A 7 -0.51 18.27 -9.75
N GLU A 8 -0.46 19.46 -9.16
CA GLU A 8 0.57 19.81 -8.16
C GLU A 8 0.28 19.10 -6.84
N THR A 9 -0.98 19.04 -6.43
CA THR A 9 -1.40 18.24 -5.27
C THR A 9 -1.07 16.77 -5.46
N LEU A 10 -1.33 16.18 -6.63
CA LEU A 10 -0.99 14.78 -6.90
C LEU A 10 0.53 14.53 -6.90
N LYS A 11 1.33 15.43 -7.48
CA LYS A 11 2.80 15.34 -7.40
C LYS A 11 3.28 15.41 -5.95
N HIS A 12 2.69 16.27 -5.14
CA HIS A 12 3.02 16.37 -3.72
C HIS A 12 2.65 15.10 -2.94
N ILE A 13 1.48 14.52 -3.22
CA ILE A 13 1.06 13.22 -2.67
C ILE A 13 2.06 12.13 -3.05
N ARG A 14 2.43 12.04 -4.33
CA ARG A 14 3.43 11.08 -4.81
C ARG A 14 4.75 11.19 -4.06
N ASN A 15 5.29 12.41 -3.93
CA ASN A 15 6.54 12.64 -3.22
C ASN A 15 6.49 12.19 -1.74
N LYS A 16 5.34 12.38 -1.07
CA LYS A 16 5.14 11.89 0.30
C LYS A 16 5.09 10.36 0.36
N LEU A 17 4.42 9.72 -0.60
CA LEU A 17 4.36 8.27 -0.71
C LEU A 17 5.74 7.66 -1.01
N ASP A 18 6.53 8.29 -1.88
CA ASP A 18 7.92 7.91 -2.15
C ASP A 18 8.79 8.00 -0.89
N TYR A 19 8.60 9.06 -0.08
CA TYR A 19 9.29 9.18 1.20
C TYR A 19 8.90 8.09 2.20
N ILE A 20 7.60 7.81 2.35
CA ILE A 20 7.11 6.72 3.23
C ILE A 20 7.69 5.38 2.78
N TYR A 21 7.64 5.09 1.48
CA TYR A 21 8.25 3.90 0.88
C TYR A 21 9.74 3.80 1.24
N TYR A 22 10.49 4.88 1.04
CA TYR A 22 11.91 4.93 1.32
C TYR A 22 12.23 4.66 2.79
N ILE A 23 11.50 5.29 3.71
CA ILE A 23 11.68 5.08 5.15
C ILE A 23 11.35 3.64 5.54
N ALA A 24 10.21 3.10 5.09
CA ALA A 24 9.81 1.73 5.41
C ALA A 24 10.85 0.71 4.92
N LYS A 25 11.28 0.84 3.67
CA LYS A 25 12.27 -0.05 3.08
C LYS A 25 13.65 0.05 3.75
N SER A 26 14.08 1.25 4.11
CA SER A 26 15.41 1.47 4.71
C SER A 26 15.50 0.94 6.15
N ASN A 27 14.37 0.89 6.86
CA ASN A 27 14.30 0.46 8.26
C ASN A 27 13.62 -0.92 8.41
N TYR A 28 13.62 -1.73 7.35
CA TYR A 28 12.95 -3.04 7.32
C TYR A 28 13.33 -3.93 8.51
N ASN A 29 14.60 -3.94 8.91
CA ASN A 29 15.09 -4.80 9.97
C ASN A 29 14.58 -4.42 11.38
N ASP A 30 14.08 -3.20 11.58
CA ASP A 30 13.59 -2.74 12.89
C ASP A 30 12.26 -3.40 13.26
N ASN A 31 11.37 -3.53 12.26
CA ASN A 31 10.11 -4.26 12.37
C ASN A 31 9.68 -4.75 10.97
N PRO A 32 10.13 -5.93 10.53
CA PRO A 32 9.93 -6.41 9.17
C PRO A 32 8.46 -6.46 8.72
N GLU A 33 7.57 -6.89 9.61
CA GLU A 33 6.15 -7.02 9.29
C GLU A 33 5.49 -5.65 9.10
N LEU A 34 5.70 -4.74 10.05
CA LEU A 34 5.16 -3.38 9.98
C LEU A 34 5.71 -2.64 8.75
N MET A 35 7.02 -2.70 8.54
CA MET A 35 7.68 -1.98 7.45
C MET A 35 7.25 -2.51 6.08
N ASP A 36 7.16 -3.84 5.89
CA ASP A 36 6.68 -4.41 4.63
C ASP A 36 5.21 -4.04 4.37
N THR A 37 4.36 -4.01 5.40
CA THR A 37 2.97 -3.57 5.23
C THR A 37 2.89 -2.09 4.83
N ILE A 38 3.64 -1.21 5.48
CA ILE A 38 3.70 0.22 5.13
C ILE A 38 4.26 0.40 3.71
N GLU A 39 5.34 -0.32 3.37
CA GLU A 39 5.96 -0.27 2.04
C GLU A 39 4.95 -0.63 0.94
N ASN A 40 4.26 -1.76 1.10
CA ASN A 40 3.29 -2.25 0.12
C ASN A 40 2.10 -1.30 -0.04
N LEU A 41 1.58 -0.74 1.05
CA LEU A 41 0.48 0.23 0.99
C LEU A 41 0.93 1.53 0.31
N ALA A 42 2.12 2.03 0.61
CA ALA A 42 2.67 3.21 -0.05
C ALA A 42 2.81 3.00 -1.57
N GLN A 43 3.30 1.83 -2.00
CA GLN A 43 3.41 1.47 -3.42
C GLN A 43 2.05 1.40 -4.13
N VAL A 44 1.02 0.84 -3.48
CA VAL A 44 -0.34 0.78 -4.02
C VAL A 44 -0.93 2.18 -4.19
N SER A 45 -0.86 3.02 -3.15
CA SER A 45 -1.33 4.41 -3.22
C SER A 45 -0.58 5.22 -4.28
N ASN A 46 0.73 4.97 -4.43
CA ASN A 46 1.55 5.64 -5.43
C ASN A 46 1.13 5.23 -6.85
N MET A 47 0.80 3.96 -7.06
CA MET A 47 0.26 3.49 -8.34
C MET A 47 -1.04 4.21 -8.71
N PHE A 48 -2.00 4.33 -7.80
CA PHE A 48 -3.23 5.10 -8.05
C PHE A 48 -2.94 6.58 -8.33
N THR A 49 -2.01 7.18 -7.59
CA THR A 49 -1.61 8.58 -7.78
C THR A 49 -1.00 8.79 -9.18
N ASN A 50 -0.13 7.88 -9.62
CA ASN A 50 0.49 7.93 -10.94
C ASN A 50 -0.52 7.76 -12.07
N ILE A 51 -1.47 6.83 -11.94
CA ILE A 51 -2.58 6.69 -12.91
C ILE A 51 -3.35 8.00 -13.00
N LYS A 52 -3.64 8.64 -11.85
CA LYS A 52 -4.39 9.90 -11.87
C LYS A 52 -3.62 11.06 -12.50
N ILE A 53 -2.31 11.13 -12.25
CA ILE A 53 -1.41 12.08 -12.92
C ILE A 53 -1.44 11.86 -14.43
N GLN A 54 -1.32 10.61 -14.87
CA GLN A 54 -1.32 10.21 -16.28
C GLN A 54 -2.65 10.55 -16.99
N GLU A 55 -3.79 10.31 -16.33
CA GLU A 55 -5.10 10.73 -16.82
C GLU A 55 -5.18 12.25 -17.05
N LEU A 56 -4.71 13.04 -16.07
CA LEU A 56 -4.73 14.49 -16.15
C LEU A 56 -3.72 15.07 -17.14
N SER A 57 -2.56 14.43 -17.30
CA SER A 57 -1.52 14.83 -18.25
C SER A 57 -1.77 14.30 -19.68
N LYS A 58 -2.78 13.44 -19.87
CA LYS A 58 -3.08 12.76 -21.14
C LYS A 58 -1.90 11.92 -21.67
N GLN A 59 -1.07 11.39 -20.77
CA GLN A 59 0.07 10.54 -21.09
C GLN A 59 -0.07 9.23 -20.34
N VAL A 60 -0.22 8.11 -21.05
CA VAL A 60 -0.31 6.78 -20.42
C VAL A 60 1.06 6.13 -20.49
N GLU A 61 1.68 5.93 -19.33
CA GLU A 61 3.03 5.36 -19.22
C GLU A 61 3.06 4.08 -18.39
N THR A 62 2.04 3.82 -17.56
CA THR A 62 2.02 2.65 -16.66
C THR A 62 1.41 1.43 -17.36
N PRO A 63 2.19 0.38 -17.69
CA PRO A 63 1.64 -0.90 -18.10
C PRO A 63 1.09 -1.67 -16.90
N SER A 64 -0.11 -2.25 -17.03
CA SER A 64 -0.72 -3.18 -16.07
C SER A 64 -0.79 -2.72 -14.61
N PRO A 65 -1.42 -1.57 -14.31
CA PRO A 65 -1.54 -1.06 -12.94
C PRO A 65 -2.24 -2.05 -11.98
N GLN A 66 -3.22 -2.81 -12.49
CA GLN A 66 -3.99 -3.76 -11.68
C GLN A 66 -3.13 -4.93 -11.19
N GLY A 67 -2.32 -5.53 -12.07
CA GLY A 67 -1.43 -6.63 -11.70
C GLY A 67 -0.40 -6.20 -10.66
N TYR A 68 0.15 -5.00 -10.81
CA TYR A 68 1.07 -4.42 -9.83
C TYR A 68 0.39 -4.27 -8.46
N ILE A 69 -0.79 -3.63 -8.40
CA ILE A 69 -1.53 -3.42 -7.14
C ILE A 69 -1.83 -4.75 -6.45
N LEU A 70 -2.35 -5.74 -7.20
CA LEU A 70 -2.67 -7.06 -6.65
C LEU A 70 -1.43 -7.75 -6.09
N SER A 71 -0.28 -7.64 -6.77
CA SER A 71 0.97 -8.24 -6.30
C SER A 71 1.50 -7.63 -4.99
N LYS A 72 1.25 -6.34 -4.74
CA LYS A 72 1.66 -5.66 -3.51
C LYS A 72 0.70 -5.91 -2.36
N LEU A 73 -0.59 -6.00 -2.65
CA LEU A 73 -1.61 -6.27 -1.63
C LEU A 73 -1.58 -7.71 -1.14
N SER A 74 -1.24 -8.69 -1.98
CA SER A 74 -1.35 -10.12 -1.65
C SER A 74 -0.63 -10.49 -0.35
N ASN A 75 0.62 -10.05 -0.18
CA ASN A 75 1.43 -10.36 1.00
C ASN A 75 0.83 -9.77 2.27
N SER A 76 0.49 -8.49 2.24
CA SER A 76 -0.09 -7.79 3.40
C SER A 76 -1.46 -8.37 3.76
N TYR A 77 -2.30 -8.66 2.77
CA TYR A 77 -3.61 -9.26 2.97
C TYR A 77 -3.52 -10.68 3.57
N SER A 78 -2.66 -11.54 3.01
CA SER A 78 -2.45 -12.90 3.53
C SER A 78 -1.98 -12.90 4.98
N ARG A 79 -1.08 -11.98 5.37
CA ARG A 79 -0.64 -11.85 6.76
C ARG A 79 -1.76 -11.43 7.69
N MET A 80 -2.57 -10.43 7.31
CA MET A 80 -3.72 -10.02 8.12
C MET A 80 -4.74 -11.15 8.27
N LYS A 81 -4.98 -11.92 7.20
CA LYS A 81 -5.83 -13.13 7.27
C LYS A 81 -5.27 -14.17 8.23
N GLU A 82 -3.96 -14.34 8.32
CA GLU A 82 -3.34 -15.27 9.26
C GLU A 82 -3.41 -14.77 10.71
N TYR A 83 -3.17 -13.48 10.91
CA TYR A 83 -3.34 -12.81 12.21
C TYR A 83 -4.78 -12.93 12.74
N GLU A 84 -5.79 -12.79 11.88
CA GLU A 84 -7.20 -13.02 12.24
C GLU A 84 -7.44 -14.44 12.76
N LYS A 85 -6.92 -15.47 12.07
CA LYS A 85 -7.10 -16.87 12.47
C LYS A 85 -6.45 -17.19 13.83
N GLN A 86 -5.28 -16.59 14.10
CA GLN A 86 -4.59 -16.76 15.38
C GLN A 86 -5.44 -16.23 16.54
N LYS A 87 -6.23 -15.17 16.34
CA LYS A 87 -7.17 -14.66 17.34
C LYS A 87 -8.39 -15.54 17.55
N GLU A 88 -8.83 -16.29 16.54
CA GLU A 88 -9.92 -17.26 16.69
C GLU A 88 -9.50 -18.47 17.54
N THR A 89 -8.19 -18.72 17.68
CA THR A 89 -7.65 -19.86 18.42
C THR A 89 -7.36 -19.58 19.91
N ASP A 90 -7.57 -18.33 20.38
CA ASP A 90 -7.40 -17.93 21.79
C ASP A 90 -8.56 -18.38 22.71
N PHE A 91 -9.35 -19.40 22.32
CA PHE A 91 -10.23 -20.07 23.27
C PHE A 91 -9.39 -21.00 24.16
N PRO A 92 -9.31 -20.79 25.49
CA PRO A 92 -8.44 -21.61 26.30
C PRO A 92 -8.99 -23.03 26.39
N THR A 93 -8.21 -24.01 25.92
CA THR A 93 -8.52 -25.46 25.94
C THR A 93 -8.69 -26.04 27.35
N TRP A 94 -8.36 -25.30 28.41
CA TRP A 94 -8.58 -25.69 29.80
C TRP A 94 -10.01 -25.41 30.32
N LYS A 95 -10.89 -24.83 29.49
CA LYS A 95 -12.31 -24.60 29.82
C LYS A 95 -13.28 -25.64 29.22
N LEU A 96 -12.77 -26.74 28.64
CA LEU A 96 -13.58 -27.87 28.17
C LEU A 96 -13.59 -29.02 29.17
#